data_AF-A0A967HBT5-F1
#
_entry.id   AF-A0A967HBT5-F1
#
_cell.length_a   1.000
_cell.length_b   1.000
_cell.length_c   1.000
_cell.angle_alpha   90.00
_cell.angle_beta   90.00
_cell.angle_gamma   90.00
#
_symmetry.space_group_name_H-M   'P 1'
#
loop_
_entity.id
_entity.type
_entity.pdbx_description
1 polymer ?
#
loop_
_entity_poly.entity_id
_entity_poly.type
_entity_poly.pdbx_seq_one_letter_code
_entity_poly.pdbx_strand_id
1 'polypeptide(L)'
;AFGLKLRQRTIAPADFDPAVLNRPPVGENWTGAVVIEVPLLNPDAWLGFGAADRAGDAAGLAAEWESYATRADVVRAYYGAVLAAEKVETLEAAMEAARAHVRQAELMVEQGMVTKSDALLAEVKAGEVEAQLASARGEARSAVRQLATLLGTPEDL
;
A
#
# COMPACT_ATOMS: atom_id res chain seq x y z
N ALA A 1 -23.25 -26.95 54.10
CA ALA A 1 -22.52 -27.97 54.87
C ALA A 1 -23.10 -29.39 54.68
N PHE A 2 -24.40 -29.63 54.88
CA PHE A 2 -25.02 -30.96 54.78
C PHE A 2 -24.81 -31.68 53.44
N GLY A 3 -25.10 -31.03 52.31
CA GLY A 3 -24.90 -31.63 50.97
C GLY A 3 -23.45 -32.02 50.66
N LEU A 4 -22.47 -31.38 51.30
CA LEU A 4 -21.06 -31.75 51.20
C LEU A 4 -20.77 -33.03 51.98
N LYS A 5 -21.23 -33.11 53.24
CA LYS A 5 -21.16 -34.34 54.06
C LYS A 5 -21.89 -35.50 53.39
N LEU A 6 -22.99 -35.21 52.67
CA LEU A 6 -23.71 -36.17 51.84
C LEU A 6 -22.83 -36.70 50.70
N ARG A 7 -22.22 -35.80 49.92
CA ARG A 7 -21.30 -36.18 48.82
C ARG A 7 -20.07 -36.94 49.32
N GLN A 8 -19.62 -36.66 50.55
CA GLN A 8 -18.49 -37.31 51.22
C GLN A 8 -18.89 -38.56 52.02
N ARG A 9 -20.19 -38.89 52.11
CA ARG A 9 -20.76 -40.01 52.89
C ARG A 9 -20.45 -39.99 54.39
N THR A 10 -20.30 -38.81 54.98
CA THR A 10 -19.97 -38.63 56.41
C THR A 10 -21.14 -38.08 57.22
N ILE A 11 -22.37 -38.48 56.89
CA ILE A 11 -23.58 -38.03 57.60
C ILE A 11 -23.75 -38.80 58.90
N ALA A 12 -23.97 -38.07 59.99
CA ALA A 12 -24.42 -38.60 61.27
C ALA A 12 -25.88 -38.18 61.56
N PRO A 13 -26.59 -38.87 62.47
CA PRO A 13 -27.97 -38.50 62.84
C PRO A 13 -28.12 -37.04 63.30
N ALA A 14 -27.10 -36.48 63.94
CA ALA A 14 -27.05 -35.08 64.37
C ALA A 14 -27.02 -34.07 63.20
N ASP A 15 -26.61 -34.49 62.00
CA ASP A 15 -26.56 -33.62 60.81
C ASP A 15 -27.96 -33.35 60.21
N PHE A 16 -29.00 -34.03 60.72
CA PHE A 16 -30.40 -33.80 60.33
C PHE A 16 -31.14 -32.78 61.21
N ASP A 17 -30.43 -32.05 62.08
CA ASP A 17 -31.02 -30.99 62.90
C ASP A 17 -31.60 -29.85 62.01
N PRO A 18 -32.94 -29.62 62.05
CA PRO A 18 -33.59 -28.58 61.25
C PRO A 18 -33.02 -27.18 61.45
N ALA A 19 -32.50 -26.85 62.64
CA ALA A 19 -31.92 -25.55 62.92
C ALA A 19 -30.61 -25.33 62.16
N VAL A 20 -29.79 -26.38 62.03
CA VAL A 20 -28.50 -26.36 61.32
C VAL A 20 -28.69 -26.48 59.80
N LEU A 21 -29.70 -27.22 59.36
CA LEU A 21 -30.05 -27.34 57.93
C LEU A 21 -30.52 -26.00 57.34
N ASN A 22 -31.33 -25.26 58.09
CA ASN A 22 -31.86 -23.96 57.66
C ASN A 22 -30.89 -22.80 57.87
N ARG A 23 -29.86 -22.97 58.72
CA ARG A 23 -28.77 -22.00 58.92
C ARG A 23 -27.41 -22.71 58.94
N PRO A 24 -26.94 -23.18 57.79
CA PRO A 24 -25.68 -23.90 57.72
C PRO A 24 -24.51 -22.98 58.07
N PRO A 25 -23.48 -23.46 58.80
CA PRO A 25 -22.26 -22.70 59.00
C PRO A 25 -21.56 -22.44 57.66
N VAL A 26 -20.87 -21.29 57.56
CA VAL A 26 -20.01 -20.96 56.41
C VAL A 26 -18.90 -22.01 56.35
N GLY A 27 -18.85 -22.75 55.25
CA GLY A 27 -17.85 -23.80 55.04
C GLY A 27 -17.06 -23.51 53.77
N GLU A 28 -15.76 -23.76 53.82
CA GLU A 28 -14.89 -23.64 52.65
C GLU A 28 -14.98 -24.90 51.78
N ASN A 29 -15.08 -24.73 50.47
CA ASN A 29 -15.12 -25.84 49.51
C ASN A 29 -14.17 -25.56 48.35
N TRP A 30 -13.13 -26.39 48.25
CA TRP A 30 -12.13 -26.31 47.20
C TRP A 30 -12.34 -27.49 46.27
N THR A 31 -12.69 -27.22 45.01
CA THR A 31 -12.82 -28.24 43.97
C THR A 31 -11.95 -27.82 42.80
N GLY A 32 -10.90 -28.60 42.52
CA GLY A 32 -10.06 -28.44 41.34
C GLY A 32 -10.46 -29.47 40.28
N ALA A 33 -10.47 -29.06 39.02
CA ALA A 33 -10.66 -29.96 37.89
C ALA A 33 -9.66 -29.59 36.79
N VAL A 34 -9.12 -30.60 36.14
CA VAL A 34 -8.42 -30.47 34.87
C VAL A 34 -9.26 -31.21 33.84
N VAL A 35 -9.74 -30.50 32.84
CA VAL A 35 -10.54 -31.07 31.75
C VAL A 35 -9.70 -31.04 30.49
N ILE A 36 -9.56 -32.19 29.85
CA ILE A 36 -8.89 -32.34 28.56
C ILE A 36 -9.94 -32.81 27.58
N GLU A 37 -10.20 -32.01 26.54
CA GLU A 37 -11.08 -32.38 25.45
C GLU A 37 -10.24 -32.74 24.24
N VAL A 38 -10.32 -34.01 23.82
CA VAL A 38 -9.68 -34.50 22.60
C VAL A 38 -10.78 -34.91 21.62
N PRO A 39 -11.05 -34.11 20.58
CA PRO A 39 -12.01 -34.51 19.56
C PRO A 39 -11.43 -35.69 18.77
N LEU A 40 -12.06 -36.85 18.85
CA LEU A 40 -11.62 -38.06 18.13
C LEU A 40 -11.96 -37.99 16.63
N LEU A 41 -13.01 -37.23 16.25
CA LEU A 41 -13.45 -37.08 14.87
C LEU A 41 -13.98 -35.67 14.64
N ASN A 42 -13.42 -34.97 13.66
CA ASN A 42 -13.89 -33.66 13.21
C ASN A 42 -13.65 -33.52 11.68
N PRO A 43 -14.60 -33.96 10.84
CA PRO A 43 -14.42 -33.97 9.39
C PRO A 43 -14.33 -32.55 8.80
N ASP A 44 -15.07 -31.60 9.36
CA ASP A 44 -15.05 -30.20 8.92
C ASP A 44 -13.69 -29.56 9.19
N ALA A 45 -13.04 -29.87 10.32
CA ALA A 45 -11.69 -29.40 10.61
C ALA A 45 -10.65 -29.98 9.64
N TRP A 46 -10.80 -31.23 9.21
CA TRP A 46 -9.90 -31.83 8.22
C TRP A 46 -10.05 -31.20 6.85
N LEU A 47 -11.29 -30.96 6.40
CA LEU A 47 -11.57 -30.23 5.17
C LEU A 47 -11.04 -28.79 5.27
N GLY A 48 -11.26 -28.13 6.40
CA GLY A 48 -10.77 -26.78 6.68
C GLY A 48 -9.24 -26.70 6.66
N PHE A 49 -8.54 -27.70 7.19
CA PHE A 49 -7.08 -27.77 7.13
C PHE A 49 -6.60 -27.89 5.68
N GLY A 50 -7.18 -28.80 4.89
CA GLY A 50 -6.82 -28.94 3.47
C GLY A 50 -7.20 -27.73 2.61
N ALA A 51 -8.19 -26.94 3.02
CA ALA A 51 -8.51 -25.66 2.40
C ALA A 51 -7.50 -24.57 2.79
N ALA A 52 -7.10 -24.52 4.06
CA ALA A 52 -6.11 -23.58 4.57
C ALA A 52 -4.72 -23.82 3.95
N ASP A 53 -4.33 -25.08 3.78
CA ASP A 53 -3.10 -25.49 3.10
C ASP A 53 -3.05 -24.96 1.66
N ARG A 54 -4.10 -25.23 0.87
CA ARG A 54 -4.22 -24.69 -0.49
C ARG A 54 -4.30 -23.17 -0.56
N ALA A 55 -4.93 -22.54 0.43
CA ALA A 55 -4.95 -21.08 0.53
C ALA A 55 -3.53 -20.53 0.78
N GLY A 56 -2.71 -21.24 1.55
CA GLY A 56 -1.29 -20.95 1.74
C GLY A 56 -0.51 -21.02 0.43
N ASP A 57 -0.67 -22.12 -0.32
CA ASP A 57 -0.03 -22.28 -1.64
C ASP A 57 -0.42 -21.16 -2.62
N ALA A 58 -1.72 -20.86 -2.68
CA ALA A 58 -2.25 -19.79 -3.52
C ALA A 58 -1.71 -18.41 -3.14
N ALA A 59 -1.59 -18.12 -1.82
CA ALA A 59 -0.99 -16.89 -1.34
C ALA A 59 0.50 -16.79 -1.70
N GLY A 60 1.23 -17.90 -1.65
CA GLY A 60 2.63 -17.97 -2.09
C GLY A 60 2.79 -17.63 -3.57
N LEU A 61 1.98 -18.25 -4.44
CA LEU A 61 1.99 -17.96 -5.88
C LEU A 61 1.56 -16.52 -6.18
N ALA A 62 0.59 -15.98 -5.45
CA ALA A 62 0.18 -14.58 -5.59
C ALA A 62 1.31 -13.61 -5.22
N ALA A 63 2.07 -13.91 -4.16
CA ALA A 63 3.24 -13.10 -3.77
C ALA A 63 4.35 -13.15 -4.83
N GLU A 64 4.58 -14.31 -5.45
CA GLU A 64 5.53 -14.43 -6.56
C GLU A 64 5.08 -13.60 -7.77
N TRP A 65 3.80 -13.65 -8.11
CA TRP A 65 3.22 -12.83 -9.18
C TRP A 65 3.39 -11.34 -8.90
N GLU A 66 3.07 -10.89 -7.69
CA GLU A 66 3.20 -9.50 -7.28
C GLU A 66 4.66 -9.01 -7.38
N SER A 67 5.63 -9.88 -7.07
CA SER A 67 7.05 -9.59 -7.27
C SER A 67 7.41 -9.36 -8.75
N TYR A 68 6.90 -10.20 -9.67
CA TYR A 68 7.10 -9.98 -11.10
C TYR A 68 6.42 -8.72 -11.61
N ALA A 69 5.20 -8.43 -11.15
CA ALA A 69 4.46 -7.22 -11.50
C ALA A 69 5.21 -5.97 -11.04
N THR A 70 5.64 -5.94 -9.78
CA THR A 70 6.44 -4.84 -9.21
C THR A 70 7.72 -4.62 -10.02
N ARG A 71 8.43 -5.69 -10.40
CA ARG A 71 9.64 -5.57 -11.22
C ARG A 71 9.35 -4.97 -12.60
N ALA A 72 8.25 -5.37 -13.24
CA ALA A 72 7.84 -4.81 -14.52
C ALA A 72 7.48 -3.32 -14.41
N ASP A 73 6.82 -2.93 -13.32
CA ASP A 73 6.45 -1.54 -13.06
C ASP A 73 7.67 -0.66 -12.79
N VAL A 74 8.67 -1.16 -12.05
CA VAL A 74 9.95 -0.46 -11.86
C VAL A 74 10.66 -0.23 -13.20
N VAL A 75 10.74 -1.26 -14.06
CA VAL A 75 11.36 -1.13 -15.39
C VAL A 75 10.61 -0.09 -16.24
N ARG A 76 9.28 -0.12 -16.22
CA ARG A 76 8.45 0.84 -16.94
C ARG A 76 8.66 2.27 -16.42
N ALA A 77 8.67 2.46 -15.11
CA ALA A 77 8.90 3.77 -14.50
C ALA A 77 10.30 4.31 -14.78
N TYR A 78 11.33 3.45 -14.79
CA TYR A 78 12.69 3.83 -15.15
C TYR A 78 12.76 4.39 -16.58
N TYR A 79 12.24 3.64 -17.56
CA TYR A 79 12.24 4.11 -18.94
C TYR A 79 11.31 5.31 -19.14
N GLY A 80 10.21 5.41 -18.37
CA GLY A 80 9.37 6.60 -18.34
C GLY A 80 10.13 7.85 -17.88
N ALA A 81 10.95 7.72 -16.83
CA ALA A 81 11.77 8.83 -16.33
C ALA A 81 12.88 9.22 -17.32
N VAL A 82 13.56 8.25 -17.93
CA VAL A 82 14.55 8.52 -19.00
C VAL A 82 13.90 9.24 -20.17
N LEU A 83 12.76 8.74 -20.68
CA LEU A 83 12.05 9.36 -21.79
C LEU A 83 11.60 10.79 -21.47
N ALA A 84 11.14 11.03 -20.24
CA ALA A 84 10.75 12.37 -19.82
C ALA A 84 11.95 13.33 -19.74
N ALA A 85 13.13 12.85 -19.33
CA ALA A 85 14.36 13.64 -19.34
C ALA A 85 14.81 13.98 -20.78
N GLU A 86 14.80 13.02 -21.69
CA GLU A 86 15.11 13.23 -23.11
C GLU A 86 14.14 14.21 -23.79
N LYS A 87 12.86 14.19 -23.40
CA LYS A 87 11.86 15.16 -23.86
C LYS A 87 12.21 16.58 -23.41
N VAL A 88 12.74 16.75 -22.19
CA VAL A 88 13.21 18.05 -21.71
C VAL A 88 14.39 18.53 -22.56
N GLU A 89 15.40 17.68 -22.77
CA GLU A 89 16.58 18.04 -23.58
C GLU A 89 16.19 18.44 -25.02
N THR A 90 15.27 17.68 -25.63
CA THR A 90 14.74 17.98 -26.97
C THR A 90 14.04 19.35 -27.01
N LEU A 91 13.25 19.68 -25.99
CA LEU A 91 12.54 20.95 -25.91
C LEU A 91 13.45 22.13 -25.55
N GLU A 92 14.56 21.89 -24.84
CA GLU A 92 15.60 22.89 -24.61
C GLU A 92 16.29 23.28 -25.93
N ALA A 93 16.64 22.30 -26.76
CA ALA A 93 17.18 22.55 -28.10
C ALA A 93 16.16 23.28 -28.99
N ALA A 94 14.89 22.89 -28.94
CA ALA A 94 13.81 23.56 -29.67
C ALA A 94 13.65 25.02 -29.21
N MET A 95 13.76 25.30 -27.91
CA MET A 95 13.67 26.66 -27.37
C MET A 95 14.82 27.54 -27.86
N GLU A 96 16.04 27.02 -27.90
CA GLU A 96 17.20 27.76 -28.43
C GLU A 96 17.03 28.08 -29.92
N ALA A 97 16.51 27.14 -30.71
CA ALA A 97 16.17 27.37 -32.11
C ALA A 97 15.05 28.43 -32.26
N ALA A 98 13.99 28.35 -31.45
CA ALA A 98 12.90 29.32 -31.47
C ALA A 98 13.40 30.74 -31.16
N ARG A 99 14.26 30.89 -30.14
CA ARG A 99 14.91 32.16 -29.80
C ARG A 99 15.78 32.71 -30.93
N ALA A 100 16.51 31.84 -31.63
CA ALA A 100 17.29 32.25 -32.79
C ALA A 100 16.39 32.76 -33.93
N HIS A 101 15.24 32.10 -34.17
CA HIS A 101 14.27 32.55 -35.15
C HIS A 101 13.61 33.88 -34.79
N VAL A 102 13.29 34.12 -33.51
CA VAL A 102 12.81 35.43 -33.04
C VAL A 102 13.82 36.52 -33.35
N ARG A 103 15.08 36.35 -32.96
CA ARG A 103 16.16 37.31 -33.26
C ARG A 103 16.32 37.55 -34.76
N GLN A 104 16.22 36.50 -35.57
CA GLN A 104 16.29 36.64 -37.02
C GLN A 104 15.10 37.44 -37.56
N ALA A 105 13.88 37.17 -37.10
CA ALA A 105 12.69 37.90 -37.52
C ALA A 105 12.78 39.39 -37.15
N GLU A 106 13.27 39.72 -35.96
CA GLU A 106 13.52 41.10 -35.52
C GLU A 106 14.48 41.83 -36.48
N LEU A 107 15.62 41.21 -36.82
CA LEU A 107 16.58 41.77 -37.78
C LEU A 107 15.98 41.95 -39.18
N MET A 108 15.12 41.03 -39.62
CA MET A 108 14.42 41.13 -40.90
C MET A 108 13.40 42.27 -40.92
N VAL A 109 12.76 42.56 -39.78
CA VAL A 109 11.87 43.73 -39.63
C VAL A 109 12.67 45.02 -39.75
N GLU A 110 13.83 45.12 -39.09
CA GLU A 110 14.72 46.29 -39.17
C GLU A 110 15.18 46.58 -40.60
N GLN A 111 15.39 45.51 -41.39
CA GLN A 111 15.77 45.59 -42.80
C GLN A 111 14.58 45.76 -43.75
N GLY A 112 13.34 45.79 -43.24
CA GLY A 112 12.11 45.93 -44.03
C GLY A 112 11.76 44.70 -44.87
N MET A 113 12.34 43.53 -44.57
CA MET A 113 12.12 42.29 -45.32
C MET A 113 10.89 41.49 -44.86
N VAL A 114 10.47 41.65 -43.60
CA VAL A 114 9.24 41.06 -43.04
C VAL A 114 8.45 42.08 -42.24
N THR A 115 7.19 41.80 -41.94
CA THR A 115 6.34 42.70 -41.16
C THR A 115 6.54 42.50 -39.66
N LYS A 116 6.19 43.51 -38.85
CA LYS A 116 6.15 43.36 -37.38
C LYS A 116 5.22 42.23 -36.93
N SER A 117 4.14 41.99 -37.66
CA SER A 117 3.21 40.88 -37.38
C SER A 117 3.89 39.52 -37.55
N ASP A 118 4.79 39.38 -38.53
CA ASP A 118 5.55 38.14 -38.73
C ASP A 118 6.53 37.87 -37.57
N ALA A 119 7.17 38.92 -37.05
CA ALA A 119 8.03 38.83 -35.87
C ALA A 119 7.24 38.46 -34.60
N LEU A 120 6.07 39.07 -34.39
CA LEU A 120 5.18 38.71 -33.28
C LEU A 120 4.71 37.25 -33.36
N LEU A 121 4.44 36.72 -34.56
CA LEU A 121 4.12 35.31 -34.73
C LEU A 121 5.29 34.39 -34.34
N ALA A 122 6.54 34.80 -34.60
CA ALA A 122 7.72 34.07 -34.15
C ALA A 122 7.85 34.09 -32.62
N GLU A 123 7.59 35.22 -31.98
CA GLU A 123 7.57 35.33 -30.51
C GLU A 123 6.49 34.44 -29.88
N VAL A 124 5.27 34.43 -30.44
CA VAL A 124 4.19 33.55 -29.97
C VAL A 124 4.61 32.09 -30.02
N LYS A 125 5.20 31.64 -31.14
CA LYS A 125 5.71 30.27 -31.26
C LYS A 125 6.82 29.95 -30.25
N ALA A 126 7.73 30.89 -29.99
CA ALA A 126 8.74 30.72 -28.95
C ALA A 126 8.10 30.57 -27.56
N GLY A 127 7.06 31.35 -27.27
CA GLY A 127 6.29 31.22 -26.02
C GLY A 127 5.56 29.88 -25.90
N GLU A 128 5.03 29.32 -26.99
CA GLU A 128 4.45 27.97 -27.01
C GLU A 128 5.49 26.89 -26.67
N VAL A 129 6.70 26.98 -27.25
CA VAL A 129 7.81 26.06 -26.95
C VAL A 129 8.25 26.20 -25.49
N GLU A 130 8.32 27.42 -24.96
CA GLU A 130 8.65 27.67 -23.55
C GLU A 130 7.63 27.02 -22.60
N ALA A 131 6.33 27.15 -22.88
CA ALA A 131 5.28 26.52 -22.10
C ALA A 131 5.39 24.98 -22.14
N GLN A 132 5.67 24.41 -23.32
CA GLN A 132 5.91 22.97 -23.47
C GLN A 132 7.12 22.50 -22.67
N LEU A 133 8.23 23.24 -22.70
CA LEU A 133 9.43 22.94 -21.93
C LEU A 133 9.14 22.98 -20.41
N ALA A 134 8.40 23.98 -19.95
CA ALA A 134 8.00 24.08 -18.55
C ALA A 134 7.14 22.87 -18.10
N SER A 135 6.18 22.44 -18.92
CA SER A 135 5.39 21.23 -18.68
C SER A 135 6.27 19.99 -18.64
N ALA A 136 7.14 19.80 -19.62
CA ALA A 136 8.02 18.63 -19.72
C ALA A 136 8.95 18.51 -18.51
N ARG A 137 9.48 19.63 -18.00
CA ARG A 137 10.29 19.64 -16.76
C ARG A 137 9.47 19.19 -15.55
N GLY A 138 8.20 19.56 -15.48
CA GLY A 138 7.27 19.08 -14.46
C GLY A 138 7.01 17.58 -14.58
N GLU A 139 6.74 17.10 -15.78
CA GLU A 139 6.53 15.69 -16.11
C GLU A 139 7.76 14.84 -15.74
N ALA A 140 8.97 15.31 -16.07
CA ALA A 140 10.21 14.63 -15.72
C ALA A 140 10.40 14.49 -14.21
N ARG A 141 10.13 15.54 -13.43
CA ARG A 141 10.17 15.47 -11.95
C ARG A 141 9.15 14.47 -11.41
N SER A 142 7.94 14.46 -11.95
CA SER A 142 6.90 13.50 -11.54
C SER A 142 7.27 12.06 -11.89
N ALA A 143 7.87 11.82 -13.06
CA ALA A 143 8.32 10.49 -13.47
C ALA A 143 9.42 9.95 -12.55
N VAL A 144 10.38 10.79 -12.16
CA VAL A 144 11.43 10.42 -11.20
C VAL A 144 10.83 10.12 -9.82
N ARG A 145 9.86 10.91 -9.36
CA ARG A 145 9.15 10.64 -8.10
C ARG A 145 8.38 9.32 -8.13
N GLN A 146 7.72 9.01 -9.24
CA GLN A 146 7.02 7.74 -9.39
C GLN A 146 7.99 6.55 -9.32
N LEU A 147 9.17 6.67 -9.94
CA LEU A 147 10.20 5.65 -9.83
C LEU A 147 10.68 5.48 -8.38
N ALA A 148 10.96 6.56 -7.67
CA ALA A 148 11.40 6.50 -6.27
C ALA A 148 10.34 5.87 -5.35
N THR A 149 9.05 6.13 -5.57
CA THR A 149 7.97 5.46 -4.84
C THR A 149 8.00 3.95 -5.05
N LEU A 150 8.22 3.48 -6.29
CA LEU A 150 8.31 2.05 -6.59
C LEU A 150 9.58 1.39 -6.03
N LEU A 151 10.66 2.16 -5.87
CA LEU A 151 11.89 1.70 -5.22
C LEU A 151 11.80 1.72 -3.69
N GLY A 152 10.75 2.30 -3.12
CA GLY A 152 10.59 2.43 -1.68
C GLY A 152 11.45 3.54 -1.06
N THR A 153 11.89 4.52 -1.86
CA THR A 153 12.74 5.64 -1.42
C THR A 153 12.13 7.01 -1.78
N PRO A 154 10.85 7.29 -1.41
CA PRO A 154 10.16 8.51 -1.86
C PRO A 154 10.71 9.80 -1.26
N GLU A 155 11.47 9.73 -0.16
CA GLU A 155 12.04 10.87 0.56
C GLU A 155 13.42 11.34 0.07
N ASP A 156 14.04 10.62 -0.86
CA ASP A 156 15.38 10.93 -1.40
C ASP A 156 15.34 11.97 -2.56
N LEU A 157 14.21 12.66 -2.80
CA LEU A 157 13.96 13.54 -3.97
C LEU A 157 13.48 14.96 -3.65
#